data_AF-K2FAN4-F1
#
_entry.id   AF-K2FAN4-F1
#
_cell.length_a   1.000
_cell.length_b   1.000
_cell.length_c   1.000
_cell.angle_alpha   90.00
_cell.angle_beta   90.00
_cell.angle_gamma   90.00
#
_symmetry.space_group_name_H-M   'P 1'
#
loop_
_entity.id
_entity.type
_entity.pdbx_description
1 polymer ?
#
loop_
_entity_poly.entity_id
_entity_poly.type
_entity_poly.pdbx_seq_one_letter_code
_entity_poly.pdbx_strand_id
1 'polypeptide(L)'
;ASDYVIENTIAVDGRVFLAGSNKKYDVIFSDAYNSFISVPWHLATKEFFQLSKSRLNTDGMFAINFISPQTGNNVFYKSMFATFSSVYENYYVFVYGNNAQSIENIVLVGINSTVHPSNFQVKSKLLDVPGGENLADHLINASNIKDNNDSIIFTDNYAPIDRLMMPIINKYFTPYISIMNPKT
;
A
#
# COMPACT_ATOMS: atom_id res chain seq x y z
N ALA A 1 -19.30 26.86 -16.53
CA ALA A 1 -20.20 25.98 -15.77
C ALA A 1 -19.34 25.31 -14.71
N SER A 2 -19.71 25.42 -13.43
CA SER A 2 -18.95 24.76 -12.35
C SER A 2 -19.22 23.26 -12.41
N ASP A 3 -18.20 22.47 -12.69
CA ASP A 3 -18.28 21.01 -12.62
C ASP A 3 -18.52 20.61 -11.16
N TYR A 4 -19.76 20.27 -10.83
CA TYR A 4 -20.09 19.70 -9.53
C TYR A 4 -19.50 18.30 -9.46
N VAL A 5 -18.59 18.07 -8.50
CA VAL A 5 -18.13 16.73 -8.15
C VAL A 5 -19.33 15.99 -7.56
N ILE A 6 -19.77 14.93 -8.23
CA ILE A 6 -20.78 14.03 -7.66
C ILE A 6 -20.07 13.17 -6.62
N GLU A 7 -20.12 13.60 -5.36
CA GLU A 7 -19.66 12.81 -4.23
C GLU A 7 -20.76 11.85 -3.80
N ASN A 8 -20.51 10.55 -3.94
CA ASN A 8 -21.38 9.49 -3.44
C ASN A 8 -20.74 8.85 -2.21
N THR A 9 -21.18 9.22 -1.01
CA THR A 9 -20.71 8.62 0.23
C THR A 9 -21.50 7.35 0.55
N ILE A 10 -20.79 6.26 0.84
CA ILE A 10 -21.39 4.95 1.15
C ILE A 10 -20.81 4.46 2.47
N ALA A 11 -21.66 4.17 3.46
CA ALA A 11 -21.27 3.69 4.78
C ALA A 11 -21.33 2.16 4.85
N VAL A 12 -20.35 1.49 4.24
CA VAL A 12 -20.20 0.01 4.24
C VAL A 12 -18.71 -0.32 4.29
N ASP A 13 -18.33 -1.52 4.78
CA ASP A 13 -16.95 -2.02 4.63
C ASP A 13 -16.53 -2.00 3.14
N GLY A 14 -15.34 -1.46 2.86
CA GLY A 14 -14.88 -1.24 1.49
C GLY A 14 -14.73 -2.52 0.67
N ARG A 15 -14.29 -3.62 1.30
CA ARG A 15 -14.19 -4.92 0.64
C ARG A 15 -15.56 -5.50 0.36
N VAL A 16 -16.50 -5.41 1.30
CA VAL A 16 -17.89 -5.86 1.11
C VAL A 16 -18.54 -5.07 -0.04
N PHE A 17 -18.38 -3.75 -0.06
CA PHE A 17 -18.91 -2.90 -1.14
C PHE A 17 -18.33 -3.29 -2.50
N LEU A 18 -17.00 -3.46 -2.58
CA LEU A 18 -16.31 -3.80 -3.83
C LEU A 18 -16.68 -5.21 -4.33
N ALA A 19 -16.92 -6.15 -3.42
CA ALA A 19 -17.38 -7.49 -3.73
C ALA A 19 -18.83 -7.51 -4.24
N GLY A 20 -19.72 -6.73 -3.61
CA GLY A 20 -21.15 -6.68 -3.91
C GLY A 20 -21.53 -5.97 -5.20
N SER A 21 -20.58 -5.33 -5.88
CA SER A 21 -20.80 -4.58 -7.12
C SER A 21 -19.99 -5.15 -8.27
N ASN A 22 -20.55 -5.19 -9.49
CA ASN A 22 -19.81 -5.47 -10.72
C ASN A 22 -19.34 -4.19 -11.43
N LYS A 23 -19.53 -3.02 -10.81
CA LYS A 23 -19.04 -1.74 -11.35
C LYS A 23 -17.52 -1.79 -11.44
N LYS A 24 -17.01 -1.30 -12.57
CA LYS A 24 -15.57 -1.10 -12.78
C LYS A 24 -15.19 0.36 -12.60
N TYR A 25 -13.93 0.58 -12.21
CA TYR A 25 -13.39 1.88 -11.89
C TYR A 25 -12.07 2.09 -12.64
N ASP A 26 -11.80 3.34 -13.02
CA ASP A 26 -10.50 3.73 -13.57
C ASP A 26 -9.45 3.85 -12.46
N VAL A 27 -9.89 4.25 -11.27
CA VAL A 27 -9.03 4.36 -10.08
C VAL A 27 -9.76 3.82 -8.86
N ILE A 28 -9.06 3.01 -8.07
CA ILE A 28 -9.46 2.60 -6.73
C ILE A 28 -8.32 2.98 -5.79
N PHE A 29 -8.61 3.77 -4.75
CA PHE A 29 -7.64 4.17 -3.74
C PHE A 29 -8.07 3.65 -2.36
N SER A 30 -7.17 2.92 -1.69
CA SER A 30 -7.39 2.30 -0.40
C SER A 30 -6.48 2.94 0.65
N ASP A 31 -7.03 3.86 1.44
CA ASP A 31 -6.35 4.53 2.55
C ASP A 31 -6.98 4.12 3.89
N ALA A 32 -6.78 2.85 4.26
CA ALA A 32 -7.35 2.24 5.46
C ALA A 32 -6.32 1.92 6.55
N TYR A 33 -5.04 2.25 6.32
CA TYR A 33 -3.90 1.80 7.13
C TYR A 33 -3.32 2.92 8.00
N ASN A 34 -4.20 3.81 8.49
CA ASN A 34 -3.81 5.05 9.16
C ASN A 34 -3.46 4.87 10.65
N SER A 35 -3.47 3.65 11.19
CA SER A 35 -3.10 3.39 12.59
C SER A 35 -2.46 2.02 12.79
N PHE A 36 -1.49 1.97 13.70
CA PHE A 36 -0.84 0.75 14.17
C PHE A 36 -1.75 -0.20 14.95
N ILE A 37 -2.89 0.29 15.44
CA ILE A 37 -3.71 -0.41 16.43
C ILE A 37 -4.71 -1.37 15.79
N SER A 38 -5.08 -1.15 14.52
CA SER A 38 -5.87 -2.11 13.75
C SER A 38 -5.64 -1.92 12.26
N VAL A 39 -4.61 -2.58 11.72
CA VAL A 39 -4.50 -2.71 10.27
C VAL A 39 -5.55 -3.73 9.82
N PRO A 40 -6.51 -3.36 8.94
CA PRO A 40 -7.54 -4.28 8.48
C PRO A 40 -6.91 -5.36 7.60
N TRP A 41 -6.61 -6.52 8.21
CA TRP A 41 -5.88 -7.60 7.55
C TRP A 41 -6.54 -8.08 6.26
N HIS A 42 -7.87 -8.03 6.22
CA HIS A 42 -8.68 -8.44 5.08
C HIS A 42 -8.55 -7.51 3.86
N LEU A 43 -7.88 -6.37 4.00
CA LEU A 43 -7.57 -5.44 2.90
C LEU A 43 -6.13 -5.58 2.39
N ALA A 44 -5.35 -6.52 2.91
CA ALA A 44 -3.94 -6.76 2.56
C ALA A 44 -3.70 -8.16 1.97
N THR A 45 -4.77 -8.92 1.72
CA THR A 45 -4.68 -10.30 1.22
C THR A 45 -4.61 -10.37 -0.30
N LYS A 46 -4.08 -11.47 -0.80
CA LYS A 46 -4.08 -11.81 -2.23
C LYS A 46 -5.50 -11.76 -2.81
N GLU A 47 -6.48 -12.31 -2.10
CA GLU A 47 -7.87 -12.36 -2.54
C GLU A 47 -8.48 -10.96 -2.64
N PHE A 48 -8.15 -10.06 -1.70
CA PHE A 48 -8.58 -8.67 -1.79
C PHE A 48 -7.94 -7.95 -2.98
N PHE A 49 -6.64 -8.13 -3.22
CA PHE A 49 -5.98 -7.55 -4.38
C PHE A 49 -6.49 -8.13 -5.71
N GLN A 50 -6.87 -9.41 -5.73
CA GLN A 50 -7.53 -10.01 -6.89
C GLN A 50 -8.91 -9.40 -7.13
N LEU A 51 -9.68 -9.20 -6.05
CA LEU A 51 -10.96 -8.53 -6.11
C LEU A 51 -10.78 -7.10 -6.65
N SER A 52 -9.85 -6.32 -6.11
CA SER A 52 -9.62 -4.95 -6.59
C SER A 52 -9.21 -4.91 -8.06
N LYS A 53 -8.30 -5.79 -8.49
CA LYS A 53 -7.92 -5.92 -9.90
C LYS A 53 -9.10 -6.27 -10.80
N SER A 54 -9.98 -7.17 -10.37
CA SER A 54 -11.18 -7.56 -11.14
C SER A 54 -12.21 -6.43 -11.31
N ARG A 55 -12.14 -5.40 -10.46
CA ARG A 55 -13.00 -4.21 -10.47
C ARG A 55 -12.35 -3.01 -11.16
N LEU A 56 -11.19 -3.17 -11.77
CA LEU A 56 -10.58 -2.13 -12.60
C LEU A 56 -11.02 -2.25 -14.06
N ASN A 57 -11.14 -1.11 -14.73
CA ASN A 57 -11.14 -1.04 -16.18
C ASN A 57 -9.76 -1.44 -16.74
N THR A 58 -9.68 -1.69 -18.05
CA THR A 58 -8.38 -1.78 -18.73
C THR A 58 -7.61 -0.48 -18.50
N ASP A 59 -6.33 -0.59 -18.18
CA ASP A 59 -5.45 0.53 -17.80
C ASP A 59 -5.84 1.26 -16.50
N GLY A 60 -6.84 0.74 -15.77
CA GLY A 60 -7.21 1.24 -14.46
C GLY A 60 -6.16 0.94 -13.39
N MET A 61 -6.19 1.70 -12.30
CA MET A 61 -5.16 1.67 -11.26
C MET A 61 -5.75 1.40 -9.88
N PHE A 62 -5.12 0.51 -9.12
CA PHE A 62 -5.37 0.34 -7.70
C PHE A 62 -4.18 0.90 -6.93
N ALA A 63 -4.45 1.75 -5.94
CA ALA A 63 -3.43 2.29 -5.07
C ALA A 63 -3.78 2.04 -3.61
N ILE A 64 -2.79 1.62 -2.82
CA ILE A 64 -2.92 1.34 -1.39
C ILE A 64 -1.84 2.09 -0.63
N ASN A 65 -2.24 2.86 0.38
CA ASN A 65 -1.34 3.53 1.30
C ASN A 65 -1.20 2.69 2.58
N PHE A 66 0.02 2.40 3.02
CA PHE A 66 0.29 1.75 4.30
C PHE A 66 1.56 2.29 4.95
N ILE A 67 1.64 2.17 6.28
CA ILE A 67 2.79 2.66 7.05
C ILE A 67 3.73 1.53 7.43
N SER A 68 5.03 1.71 7.18
CA SER A 68 6.05 0.73 7.55
C SER A 68 7.47 1.30 7.40
N PRO A 69 8.43 0.85 8.21
CA PRO A 69 9.85 0.98 7.88
C PRO A 69 10.23 0.16 6.65
N GLN A 70 11.13 0.69 5.80
CA GLN A 70 11.65 -0.01 4.62
C GLN A 70 12.77 -1.02 4.95
N THR A 71 13.50 -0.79 6.05
CA THR A 71 14.71 -1.56 6.39
C THR A 71 14.59 -2.28 7.73
N GLY A 72 15.59 -3.12 8.01
CA GLY A 72 15.58 -4.05 9.14
C GLY A 72 14.91 -5.38 8.78
N ASN A 73 14.75 -6.26 9.77
CA ASN A 73 14.03 -7.52 9.61
C ASN A 73 12.51 -7.29 9.60
N ASN A 74 12.03 -6.47 8.66
CA ASN A 74 10.64 -6.08 8.55
C ASN A 74 9.88 -7.03 7.62
N VAL A 75 9.42 -8.14 8.19
CA VAL A 75 8.66 -9.16 7.47
C VAL A 75 7.31 -8.62 6.98
N PHE A 76 6.67 -7.68 7.70
CA PHE A 76 5.41 -7.06 7.26
C PHE A 76 5.58 -6.30 5.95
N TYR A 77 6.58 -5.40 5.88
CA TYR A 77 6.91 -4.65 4.67
C TYR A 77 7.09 -5.60 3.48
N LYS A 78 8.01 -6.56 3.60
CA LYS A 78 8.30 -7.54 2.54
C LYS A 78 7.08 -8.35 2.12
N SER A 79 6.27 -8.80 3.08
CA SER A 79 5.06 -9.59 2.84
C SER A 79 3.97 -8.80 2.11
N MET A 80 3.84 -7.49 2.38
CA MET A 80 2.95 -6.60 1.60
C MET A 80 3.36 -6.57 0.13
N PHE A 81 4.66 -6.38 -0.18
CA PHE A 81 5.14 -6.41 -1.57
C PHE A 81 4.97 -7.77 -2.23
N ALA A 82 5.35 -8.85 -1.55
CA ALA A 82 5.22 -10.20 -2.08
C ALA A 82 3.74 -10.52 -2.40
N THR A 83 2.83 -10.16 -1.50
CA THR A 83 1.39 -10.36 -1.71
C THR A 83 0.87 -9.52 -2.87
N PHE A 84 1.21 -8.23 -2.88
CA PHE A 84 0.75 -7.29 -3.92
C PHE A 84 1.24 -7.69 -5.31
N SER A 85 2.55 -7.94 -5.44
CA SER A 85 3.19 -8.35 -6.69
C SER A 85 2.74 -9.72 -7.20
N SER A 86 2.22 -10.59 -6.31
CA SER A 86 1.61 -11.87 -6.73
C SER A 86 0.29 -11.70 -7.51
N VAL A 87 -0.27 -10.49 -7.55
CA VAL A 87 -1.52 -10.16 -8.25
C VAL A 87 -1.31 -9.08 -9.32
N TYR A 88 -0.55 -8.04 -9.00
CA TYR A 88 -0.22 -6.94 -9.91
C TYR A 88 1.21 -7.12 -10.43
N GLU A 89 1.33 -7.64 -11.65
CA GLU A 89 2.61 -7.76 -12.35
C GLU A 89 3.16 -6.38 -12.78
N ASN A 90 2.26 -5.44 -13.12
CA ASN A 90 2.60 -4.04 -13.34
C ASN A 90 2.34 -3.24 -12.07
N TYR A 91 3.39 -2.92 -11.31
CA TYR A 91 3.27 -2.13 -10.09
C TYR A 91 4.44 -1.17 -9.86
N TYR A 92 4.16 -0.11 -9.11
CA TYR A 92 5.09 0.95 -8.74
C TYR A 92 5.00 1.24 -7.24
N VAL A 93 6.10 1.75 -6.70
CA VAL A 93 6.27 1.93 -5.27
C VAL A 93 6.70 3.36 -5.01
N PHE A 94 5.91 4.07 -4.21
CA PHE A 94 6.23 5.42 -3.77
C PHE A 94 6.47 5.38 -2.26
N VAL A 95 7.55 5.99 -1.80
CA VAL A 95 7.84 6.06 -0.36
C VAL A 95 8.02 7.50 0.07
N TYR A 96 7.18 7.94 1.01
CA TYR A 96 7.15 9.29 1.54
C TYR A 96 7.79 9.32 2.93
N GLY A 97 9.11 9.29 2.95
CA GLY A 97 9.90 9.46 4.16
C GLY A 97 11.37 9.69 3.87
N ASN A 98 12.06 10.18 4.90
CA ASN A 98 13.46 10.62 4.80
C ASN A 98 14.43 9.66 5.50
N ASN A 99 13.93 8.58 6.11
CA ASN A 99 14.73 7.62 6.86
C ASN A 99 14.10 6.24 6.79
N ALA A 100 14.71 5.37 5.99
CA ALA A 100 14.29 4.00 5.75
C ALA A 100 14.19 3.11 7.01
N GLN A 101 14.74 3.52 8.16
CA GLN A 101 14.61 2.83 9.46
C GLN A 101 13.43 3.31 10.32
N SER A 102 12.83 4.44 9.92
CA SER A 102 11.66 5.05 10.56
C SER A 102 10.38 4.60 9.88
N ILE A 103 9.23 4.91 10.50
CA ILE A 103 7.92 4.67 9.87
C ILE A 103 7.70 5.71 8.78
N GLU A 104 7.33 5.23 7.60
CA GLU A 104 7.10 6.06 6.42
C GLU A 104 5.78 5.63 5.75
N ASN A 105 5.15 6.55 5.01
CA ASN A 105 4.01 6.19 4.17
C ASN A 105 4.52 5.56 2.88
N ILE A 106 4.01 4.38 2.55
CA ILE A 106 4.36 3.64 1.35
C ILE A 106 3.07 3.46 0.55
N VAL A 107 3.12 3.90 -0.70
CA VAL A 107 2.02 3.72 -1.65
C VAL A 107 2.42 2.70 -2.69
N LEU A 108 1.67 1.60 -2.77
CA LEU A 108 1.76 0.65 -3.88
C LEU A 108 0.70 0.98 -4.89
N VAL A 109 1.11 1.06 -6.15
CA VAL A 109 0.22 1.35 -7.27
C VAL A 109 0.32 0.21 -8.26
N GLY A 110 -0.77 -0.53 -8.44
CA GLY A 110 -0.88 -1.63 -9.39
C GLY A 110 -1.74 -1.21 -10.58
N ILE A 111 -1.28 -1.49 -11.80
CA ILE A 111 -1.98 -1.13 -13.03
C ILE A 111 -2.58 -2.39 -13.66
N ASN A 112 -3.85 -2.33 -14.06
CA ASN A 112 -4.53 -3.37 -14.81
C ASN A 112 -4.29 -3.24 -16.32
N SER A 113 -3.03 -3.38 -16.73
CA SER A 113 -2.59 -3.26 -18.12
C SER A 113 -1.66 -4.40 -18.50
N THR A 114 -1.66 -4.74 -19.79
CA THR A 114 -0.67 -5.63 -20.41
C THR A 114 0.61 -4.89 -20.81
N VAL A 115 0.59 -3.56 -20.77
CA VAL A 115 1.77 -2.74 -20.97
C VAL A 115 2.46 -2.57 -19.62
N HIS A 116 3.78 -2.79 -19.58
CA HIS A 116 4.60 -2.66 -18.37
C HIS A 116 5.66 -1.57 -18.56
N PRO A 117 5.31 -0.28 -18.39
CA PRO A 117 6.30 0.79 -18.47
C PRO A 117 7.39 0.58 -17.42
N SER A 118 8.64 0.83 -17.79
CA SER A 118 9.73 0.88 -16.82
C SER A 118 9.53 2.05 -15.85
N ASN A 119 10.16 1.98 -14.67
CA ASN A 119 10.18 3.10 -13.72
C ASN A 119 10.70 4.40 -14.36
N PHE A 120 11.64 4.31 -15.31
CA PHE A 120 12.11 5.47 -16.04
C PHE A 120 11.00 6.11 -16.90
N GLN A 121 10.22 5.29 -17.61
CA GLN A 121 9.10 5.77 -18.42
C GLN A 121 7.99 6.37 -17.55
N VAL A 122 7.68 5.76 -16.41
CA VAL A 122 6.71 6.32 -15.45
C VAL A 122 7.23 7.64 -14.88
N LYS A 123 8.48 7.68 -14.43
CA LYS A 123 9.09 8.90 -13.90
C LYS A 123 9.05 10.03 -14.93
N SER A 124 9.40 9.75 -16.19
CA SER A 124 9.34 10.74 -17.26
C SER A 124 7.92 11.28 -17.45
N LYS A 125 6.90 10.41 -17.49
CA LYS A 125 5.50 10.85 -17.61
C LYS A 125 5.01 11.65 -16.42
N LEU A 126 5.44 11.30 -15.21
CA LEU A 126 5.09 12.05 -14.00
C LEU A 126 5.63 13.49 -14.06
N LEU A 127 6.84 13.68 -14.59
CA LEU A 127 7.44 15.02 -14.75
C LEU A 127 6.71 15.90 -15.78
N ASP A 128 5.90 15.32 -16.66
CA ASP A 128 5.08 16.06 -17.63
C ASP A 128 3.74 16.54 -17.03
N VAL A 129 3.38 16.12 -15.81
CA VAL A 129 2.12 16.44 -15.15
C VAL A 129 2.34 17.51 -14.07
N PRO A 130 1.49 18.55 -13.98
CA PRO A 130 1.59 19.55 -12.91
C PRO A 130 1.60 18.91 -11.51
N GLY A 131 2.66 19.17 -10.73
CA GLY A 131 2.85 18.61 -9.39
C GLY A 131 3.37 17.17 -9.36
N GLY A 132 3.64 16.58 -10.52
CA GLY A 132 4.15 15.23 -10.63
C GLY A 132 5.63 15.09 -10.28
N GLU A 133 6.37 16.19 -10.09
CA GLU A 133 7.75 16.16 -9.60
C GLU A 133 7.83 15.50 -8.22
N ASN A 134 6.87 15.81 -7.35
CA ASN A 134 6.79 15.19 -6.03
C ASN A 134 6.60 13.67 -6.14
N LEU A 135 5.72 13.19 -7.03
CA LEU A 135 5.52 11.75 -7.23
C LEU A 135 6.78 11.10 -7.83
N ALA A 136 7.41 11.76 -8.79
CA ALA A 136 8.61 11.30 -9.47
C ALA A 136 9.81 11.14 -8.51
N ASP A 137 9.90 11.98 -7.48
CA ASP A 137 10.97 11.93 -6.49
C ASP A 137 10.81 10.81 -5.47
N HIS A 138 9.56 10.45 -5.14
CA HIS A 138 9.28 9.36 -4.20
C HIS A 138 9.17 7.98 -4.87
N LEU A 139 9.20 7.91 -6.21
CA LEU A 139 9.19 6.65 -6.95
C LEU A 139 10.52 5.89 -6.77
N ILE A 140 10.45 4.70 -6.16
CA ILE A 140 11.61 3.81 -5.97
C ILE A 140 11.56 2.62 -6.91
N ASN A 141 12.73 2.01 -7.17
CA ASN A 141 12.78 0.75 -7.89
C ASN A 141 12.34 -0.40 -6.99
N ALA A 142 11.31 -1.14 -7.40
CA ALA A 142 10.82 -2.32 -6.68
C ALA A 142 11.92 -3.38 -6.50
N SER A 143 12.91 -3.45 -7.40
CA SER A 143 14.07 -4.34 -7.24
C SER A 143 14.96 -3.99 -6.04
N ASN A 144 14.83 -2.79 -5.47
CA ASN A 144 15.57 -2.40 -4.27
C ASN A 144 15.00 -3.07 -3.00
N ILE A 145 13.80 -3.63 -3.10
CA ILE A 145 13.15 -4.35 -2.01
C ILE A 145 13.74 -5.75 -1.96
N LYS A 146 14.69 -5.94 -1.07
CA LYS A 146 15.36 -7.23 -0.87
C LYS A 146 14.45 -8.16 -0.07
N ASP A 147 13.95 -9.19 -0.74
CA ASP A 147 13.38 -10.36 -0.07
C ASP A 147 14.47 -11.42 0.10
N ASN A 148 14.79 -11.80 1.34
CA ASN A 148 15.74 -12.86 1.63
C ASN A 148 15.00 -14.19 1.85
N ASN A 149 13.84 -14.37 1.21
CA ASN A 149 12.90 -15.49 1.34
C ASN A 149 12.23 -15.59 2.72
N ASP A 150 12.10 -14.47 3.39
CA ASP A 150 11.45 -14.34 4.70
C ASP A 150 10.05 -13.70 4.61
N SER A 151 9.62 -13.31 3.40
CA SER A 151 8.25 -12.84 3.14
C SER A 151 7.20 -13.97 3.19
N ILE A 152 5.96 -13.59 3.48
CA ILE A 152 4.79 -14.47 3.47
C ILE A 152 3.75 -13.85 2.54
N ILE A 153 3.08 -14.67 1.73
CA ILE A 153 1.89 -14.22 1.00
C ILE A 153 0.70 -14.18 1.95
N PHE A 154 0.14 -13.00 2.16
CA PHE A 154 -1.08 -12.84 2.92
C PHE A 154 -2.27 -13.39 2.13
N THR A 155 -3.02 -14.27 2.77
CA THR A 155 -4.25 -14.85 2.22
C THR A 155 -5.36 -14.65 3.23
N ASP A 156 -6.61 -14.80 2.80
CA ASP A 156 -7.76 -14.76 3.71
C ASP A 156 -7.67 -15.80 4.84
N ASN A 157 -6.98 -16.92 4.60
CA ASN A 157 -6.76 -17.97 5.59
C ASN A 157 -5.54 -17.72 6.48
N TYR A 158 -4.61 -16.86 6.06
CA TYR A 158 -3.37 -16.59 6.78
C TYR A 158 -2.79 -15.21 6.45
N ALA A 159 -3.08 -14.23 7.30
CA ALA A 159 -2.54 -12.87 7.24
C ALA A 159 -2.20 -12.38 8.67
N PRO A 160 -1.07 -12.82 9.26
CA PRO A 160 -0.72 -12.52 10.65
C PRO A 160 -0.19 -11.08 10.83
N ILE A 161 -0.88 -10.08 10.27
CA ILE A 161 -0.42 -8.70 10.18
C ILE A 161 -0.12 -8.13 11.56
N ASP A 162 -1.03 -8.28 12.52
CA ASP A 162 -0.84 -7.77 13.88
C ASP A 162 0.47 -8.30 14.48
N ARG A 163 0.73 -9.60 14.35
CA ARG A 163 1.97 -10.24 14.83
C ARG A 163 3.21 -9.66 14.14
N LEU A 164 3.16 -9.46 12.82
CA LEU A 164 4.29 -8.95 12.05
C LEU A 164 4.54 -7.45 12.33
N MET A 165 3.51 -6.71 12.75
CA MET A 165 3.63 -5.31 13.11
C MET A 165 4.10 -5.10 14.56
N MET A 166 3.94 -6.06 15.47
CA MET A 166 4.34 -5.93 16.88
C MET A 166 5.77 -5.39 17.10
N PRO A 167 6.82 -5.83 16.37
CA PRO A 167 8.16 -5.26 16.54
C PRO A 167 8.24 -3.77 16.17
N ILE A 168 7.49 -3.36 15.14
CA ILE A 168 7.41 -1.97 14.68
C ILE A 168 6.69 -1.13 15.74
N ILE A 169 5.55 -1.62 16.24
CA ILE A 169 4.74 -1.00 17.29
C ILE A 169 5.59 -0.82 18.55
N ASN A 170 6.24 -1.87 19.02
CA ASN A 170 7.10 -1.80 20.20
C ASN A 170 8.20 -0.76 20.02
N LYS A 171 8.94 -0.78 18.90
CA LYS A 171 9.99 0.21 18.63
C LYS A 171 9.45 1.64 18.61
N TYR A 172 8.27 1.86 18.03
CA TYR A 172 7.66 3.18 17.92
C TYR A 172 7.11 3.71 19.25
N PHE A 173 6.42 2.86 20.03
CA PHE A 173 5.78 3.28 21.28
C PHE A 173 6.70 3.20 22.51
N THR A 174 7.83 2.48 22.45
CA THR A 174 8.76 2.34 23.60
C THR A 174 9.16 3.69 24.21
N PRO A 175 9.56 4.71 23.42
CA PRO A 175 9.89 6.05 23.97
C PRO A 175 8.73 6.67 24.76
N TYR A 176 7.49 6.51 24.29
CA TYR A 176 6.30 7.07 24.92
C TYR A 176 5.90 6.33 26.20
N ILE A 177 6.07 5.00 26.23
CA ILE A 177 5.83 4.19 27.43
C ILE A 177 6.88 4.50 28.50
N SER A 178 8.15 4.69 28.14
CA SER A 178 9.21 5.08 29.09
C SER A 178 9.00 6.47 29.70
N ILE A 179 8.31 7.37 29.01
CA ILE A 179 7.93 8.69 29.53
C ILE A 179 6.75 8.57 30.53
N MET A 180 5.82 7.64 30.29
CA MET A 180 4.65 7.41 31.16
C MET A 180 4.96 6.55 32.39
N ASN A 181 6.03 5.76 32.36
CA ASN A 181 6.58 5.05 33.52
C ASN A 181 8.07 5.38 33.68
N PRO A 182 8.42 6.59 34.17
CA PRO A 182 9.79 6.84 34.58
C PRO A 182 10.06 5.88 35.74
N LYS A 183 11.00 4.95 35.54
CA LYS A 183 11.47 4.08 36.63
C LYS A 183 11.87 4.99 37.80
N THR A 184 11.13 4.89 38.90
CA THR A 184 11.55 5.38 40.23
C THR A 184 12.66 4.51 40.77
#